data_AF-A0A1G2FRV7-F1
#
_entry.id   AF-A0A1G2FRV7-F1
#
_cell.length_a   1.000
_cell.length_b   1.000
_cell.length_c   1.000
_cell.angle_alpha   90.00
_cell.angle_beta   90.00
_cell.angle_gamma   90.00
#
_symmetry.space_group_name_H-M   'P 1'
#
loop_
_entity.id
_entity.type
_entity.pdbx_description
1 polymer ?
#
loop_
_entity_poly.entity_id
_entity_poly.type
_entity_poly.pdbx_seq_one_letter_code
_entity_poly.pdbx_strand_id
1 'polypeptide(L)'
;MIYQIDQSGKIEDTNRLTIVAVANGRSKILKISASEKQRLIKAMRALGYPQKTFIYKIFAGLIFLLLKNERIEEVVIDNEYPGHEATIKNIIIQLFQKIKIKTPQISFDTIGKQSNAHKAALEAFRGKRKIDITIKSKQVLELFYRK
;
A
#
# COMPACT_ATOMS: atom_id res chain seq x y z
N MET A 1 12.74 -15.95 4.44
CA MET A 1 11.62 -16.22 3.51
C MET A 1 11.07 -14.88 3.06
N ILE A 2 10.94 -14.68 1.75
CA ILE A 2 10.58 -13.38 1.16
C ILE A 2 9.06 -13.21 1.15
N TYR A 3 8.58 -12.07 1.64
CA TYR A 3 7.17 -11.70 1.51
C TYR A 3 6.92 -11.01 0.16
N GLN A 4 5.72 -11.19 -0.38
CA GLN A 4 5.26 -10.58 -1.62
C GLN A 4 4.12 -9.61 -1.35
N ILE A 5 4.09 -8.45 -2.00
CA ILE A 5 3.02 -7.46 -1.91
C ILE A 5 2.40 -7.22 -3.28
N ASP A 6 1.08 -7.34 -3.36
CA ASP A 6 0.30 -7.09 -4.59
C ASP A 6 -0.91 -6.21 -4.27
N GLN A 7 -1.46 -5.56 -5.28
CA GLN A 7 -2.60 -4.66 -5.21
C GLN A 7 -3.74 -5.14 -6.13
N SER A 8 -4.98 -4.90 -5.70
CA SER A 8 -6.14 -4.99 -6.58
C SER A 8 -6.98 -3.72 -6.48
N GLY A 9 -7.21 -3.09 -7.64
CA GLY A 9 -7.87 -1.80 -7.77
C GLY A 9 -6.89 -0.64 -7.54
N LYS A 10 -6.59 0.12 -8.59
CA LYS A 10 -5.59 1.20 -8.54
C LYS A 10 -6.01 2.36 -7.64
N ILE A 11 -5.05 3.12 -7.13
CA ILE A 11 -5.33 4.26 -6.24
C ILE A 11 -6.13 5.35 -6.99
N GLU A 12 -5.74 5.62 -8.23
CA GLU A 12 -6.37 6.57 -9.15
C GLU A 12 -7.79 6.18 -9.57
N ASP A 13 -8.16 4.89 -9.47
CA ASP A 13 -9.52 4.42 -9.74
C ASP A 13 -10.45 4.76 -8.57
N THR A 14 -10.86 6.02 -8.47
CA THR A 14 -11.60 6.56 -7.31
C THR A 14 -12.99 5.98 -7.12
N ASN A 15 -13.53 5.29 -8.14
CA ASN A 15 -14.85 4.66 -8.09
C ASN A 15 -14.79 3.20 -7.61
N ARG A 16 -13.60 2.67 -7.36
CA ARG A 16 -13.37 1.31 -6.87
C ARG A 16 -12.66 1.36 -5.53
N LEU A 17 -12.80 0.31 -4.72
CA LEU A 17 -11.95 0.12 -3.55
C LEU A 17 -10.52 -0.26 -3.99
N THR A 18 -9.58 -0.17 -3.06
CA THR A 18 -8.23 -0.73 -3.25
C THR A 18 -7.95 -1.73 -2.15
N ILE A 19 -7.42 -2.89 -2.55
CA ILE A 19 -6.84 -3.88 -1.66
C ILE A 19 -5.32 -3.89 -1.84
N VAL A 20 -4.58 -3.93 -0.73
CA VAL A 20 -3.15 -4.25 -0.72
C VAL A 20 -2.99 -5.49 0.16
N ALA A 21 -2.35 -6.53 -0.37
CA ALA A 21 -2.12 -7.76 0.36
C ALA A 21 -0.63 -8.06 0.45
N VAL A 22 -0.20 -8.60 1.59
CA VAL A 22 1.15 -9.15 1.80
C VAL A 22 1.04 -10.64 2.06
N ALA A 23 1.89 -11.47 1.45
CA ALA A 23 1.85 -12.91 1.66
C ALA A 23 3.22 -13.62 1.58
N ASN A 24 3.37 -14.68 2.37
CA ASN A 24 4.46 -15.67 2.31
C ASN A 24 3.97 -17.08 2.76
N GLY A 25 2.82 -17.50 2.25
CA GLY A 25 2.11 -18.72 2.70
C GLY A 25 1.00 -18.41 3.71
N ARG A 26 1.14 -17.35 4.50
CA ARG A 26 0.03 -16.65 5.17
C ARG A 26 -0.18 -15.30 4.51
N SER A 27 -1.38 -14.73 4.60
CA SER A 27 -1.69 -13.42 4.02
C SER A 27 -2.17 -12.44 5.08
N LYS A 28 -1.87 -11.16 4.88
CA LYS A 28 -2.56 -10.06 5.56
C LYS A 28 -3.08 -9.06 4.53
N ILE A 29 -4.30 -8.59 4.72
CA ILE A 29 -5.07 -7.84 3.73
C ILE A 29 -5.52 -6.51 4.30
N LEU A 30 -5.17 -5.44 3.58
CA LEU A 30 -5.58 -4.08 3.87
C LEU A 30 -6.55 -3.59 2.80
N LYS A 31 -7.62 -2.90 3.21
CA LYS A 31 -8.61 -2.27 2.35
C LYS A 31 -8.70 -0.77 2.59
N ILE A 32 -8.81 -0.01 1.51
CA ILE A 32 -9.35 1.36 1.53
C ILE A 32 -10.56 1.44 0.59
N SER A 33 -11.68 1.99 1.06
CA SER A 33 -12.90 2.10 0.25
C SER A 33 -12.77 3.19 -0.83
N ALA A 34 -13.62 3.13 -1.85
CA ALA A 34 -13.73 4.19 -2.86
C ALA A 34 -13.98 5.57 -2.21
N SER A 35 -14.91 5.64 -1.26
CA SER A 35 -15.25 6.88 -0.54
C SER A 35 -14.07 7.43 0.29
N GLU A 36 -13.28 6.57 0.93
CA GLU A 36 -12.08 7.00 1.65
C GLU A 36 -10.97 7.45 0.70
N LYS A 37 -10.78 6.78 -0.45
CA LYS A 37 -9.84 7.23 -1.48
C LYS A 37 -10.21 8.60 -2.02
N GLN A 38 -11.48 8.84 -2.33
CA GLN A 38 -11.97 10.14 -2.79
C GLN A 38 -11.71 11.25 -1.75
N ARG A 39 -12.00 10.98 -0.46
CA ARG A 39 -11.68 11.91 0.64
C ARG A 39 -10.19 12.22 0.71
N LEU A 40 -9.37 11.18 0.67
CA LEU A 40 -7.91 11.28 0.74
C LEU A 40 -7.33 12.10 -0.41
N ILE A 41 -7.74 11.80 -1.64
CA ILE A 41 -7.30 12.51 -2.85
C ILE A 41 -7.75 13.97 -2.81
N LYS A 42 -9.00 14.25 -2.41
CA LYS A 42 -9.49 15.62 -2.25
C LYS A 42 -8.66 16.41 -1.24
N ALA A 43 -8.33 15.80 -0.10
CA ALA A 43 -7.50 16.44 0.92
C ALA A 43 -6.07 16.70 0.42
N MET A 44 -5.43 15.74 -0.25
CA MET A 44 -4.07 15.92 -0.78
C MET A 44 -4.00 16.95 -1.90
N ARG A 45 -5.05 17.05 -2.73
CA ARG A 45 -5.18 18.13 -3.74
C ARG A 45 -5.31 19.50 -3.09
N ALA A 46 -6.14 19.63 -2.05
CA ALA A 46 -6.31 20.88 -1.31
C ALA A 46 -5.00 21.36 -0.64
N LEU A 47 -4.08 20.43 -0.36
CA LEU A 47 -2.75 20.72 0.18
C LEU A 47 -1.69 21.02 -0.90
N GLY A 48 -2.10 21.11 -2.17
CA GLY A 48 -1.23 21.51 -3.28
C GLY A 48 -0.31 20.41 -3.84
N TYR A 49 -0.54 19.13 -3.50
CA TYR A 49 0.31 18.05 -4.03
C TYR A 49 0.00 17.78 -5.51
N PRO A 50 1.04 17.67 -6.36
CA PRO A 50 0.87 17.17 -7.72
C PRO A 50 0.28 15.76 -7.72
N GLN A 51 -0.51 15.43 -8.76
CA GLN A 51 -1.28 14.19 -8.80
C GLN A 51 -0.44 12.93 -8.63
N LYS A 52 0.65 12.83 -9.40
CA LYS A 52 1.56 11.69 -9.36
C LYS A 52 2.17 11.52 -7.97
N THR A 53 2.58 12.62 -7.34
CA THR A 53 3.20 12.64 -6.01
C THR A 53 2.28 12.06 -4.95
N PHE A 54 0.98 12.40 -4.96
CA PHE A 54 0.07 11.84 -3.96
C PHE A 54 -0.27 10.37 -4.21
N ILE A 55 -0.35 9.90 -5.46
CA ILE A 55 -0.63 8.48 -5.76
C ILE A 55 0.46 7.59 -5.14
N TYR A 56 1.73 7.92 -5.37
CA TYR A 56 2.85 7.14 -4.82
C TYR A 56 2.90 7.23 -3.30
N LYS A 57 2.61 8.41 -2.71
CA LYS A 57 2.51 8.57 -1.26
C LYS A 57 1.38 7.72 -0.67
N ILE A 58 0.22 7.67 -1.30
CA ILE A 58 -0.90 6.85 -0.84
C ILE A 58 -0.49 5.38 -0.92
N PHE A 59 -0.01 4.90 -2.07
CA PHE A 59 0.40 3.50 -2.25
C PHE A 59 1.48 3.09 -1.22
N ALA A 60 2.56 3.87 -1.11
CA ALA A 60 3.61 3.66 -0.10
C ALA A 60 3.07 3.70 1.33
N GLY A 61 2.13 4.61 1.63
CA GLY A 61 1.49 4.72 2.93
C GLY A 61 0.63 3.50 3.28
N LEU A 62 -0.09 2.95 2.31
CA LEU A 62 -0.86 1.72 2.50
C LEU A 62 0.06 0.51 2.77
N ILE A 63 1.15 0.39 2.01
CA ILE A 63 2.17 -0.64 2.25
C ILE A 63 2.78 -0.50 3.64
N PHE A 64 3.21 0.72 4.02
CA PHE A 64 3.72 0.97 5.35
C PHE A 64 2.71 0.59 6.45
N LEU A 65 1.44 0.98 6.32
CA LEU A 65 0.40 0.65 7.29
C LEU A 65 0.13 -0.86 7.38
N LEU A 66 0.30 -1.59 6.27
CA LEU A 66 0.20 -3.05 6.24
C LEU A 66 1.38 -3.72 6.96
N LEU A 67 2.60 -3.17 6.84
CA LEU A 67 3.83 -3.80 7.31
C LEU A 67 4.33 -3.33 8.68
N LYS A 68 4.00 -2.11 9.13
CA LYS A 68 4.64 -1.48 10.31
C LYS A 68 4.57 -2.25 11.63
N ASN A 69 3.61 -3.16 11.76
CA ASN A 69 3.41 -4.01 12.94
C ASN A 69 3.85 -5.47 12.71
N GLU A 70 4.41 -5.76 11.53
CA GLU A 70 4.84 -7.10 11.12
C GLU A 70 6.36 -7.24 11.27
N ARG A 71 6.80 -8.43 11.68
CA ARG A 71 8.23 -8.78 11.70
C ARG A 71 8.63 -9.35 10.34
N ILE A 72 8.75 -8.45 9.35
CA ILE A 72 9.15 -8.79 7.99
C ILE A 72 10.55 -8.25 7.74
N GLU A 73 11.46 -9.12 7.34
CA GLU A 73 12.84 -8.73 7.03
C GLU A 73 13.02 -8.34 5.57
N GLU A 74 12.33 -9.02 4.66
CA GLU A 74 12.46 -8.84 3.22
C GLU A 74 11.08 -8.89 2.54
N VAL A 75 10.86 -7.96 1.61
CA VAL A 75 9.62 -7.87 0.85
C VAL A 75 9.87 -7.47 -0.60
N VAL A 76 9.18 -8.18 -1.51
CA VAL A 76 9.10 -7.87 -2.94
C VAL A 76 7.73 -7.23 -3.19
N ILE A 77 7.71 -6.04 -3.77
CA ILE A 77 6.50 -5.31 -4.14
C ILE A 77 6.26 -5.48 -5.64
N ASP A 78 5.02 -5.79 -6.04
CA ASP A 78 4.66 -5.86 -7.46
C ASP A 78 4.93 -4.53 -8.17
N ASN A 79 5.29 -4.61 -9.44
CA ASN A 79 5.55 -3.42 -10.24
C ASN A 79 4.26 -2.73 -10.74
N GLU A 80 3.43 -2.29 -9.80
CA GLU A 80 2.14 -1.65 -10.05
C GLU A 80 2.29 -0.27 -10.74
N TYR A 81 3.40 0.42 -10.46
CA TYR A 81 3.73 1.77 -10.94
C TYR A 81 5.14 1.80 -11.58
N PRO A 82 5.29 1.26 -12.81
CA PRO A 82 6.59 1.17 -13.48
C PRO A 82 7.32 2.50 -13.58
N GLY A 83 8.62 2.51 -13.28
CA GLY A 83 9.49 3.70 -13.32
C GLY A 83 9.41 4.58 -12.05
N HIS A 84 8.64 4.19 -11.05
CA HIS A 84 8.49 4.91 -9.78
C HIS A 84 8.90 4.10 -8.54
N GLU A 85 9.53 2.95 -8.74
CA GLU A 85 9.97 2.00 -7.72
C GLU A 85 10.88 2.70 -6.69
N ALA A 86 11.88 3.44 -7.15
CA ALA A 86 12.80 4.19 -6.28
C ALA A 86 12.06 5.23 -5.42
N THR A 87 11.10 5.95 -6.02
CA THR A 87 10.30 6.96 -5.32
C THR A 87 9.43 6.31 -4.24
N ILE A 88 8.72 5.23 -4.58
CA ILE A 88 7.87 4.49 -3.64
C ILE A 88 8.72 3.90 -2.51
N LYS A 89 9.85 3.27 -2.84
CA LYS A 89 10.82 2.74 -1.87
C LYS A 89 11.27 3.80 -0.87
N ASN A 90 11.69 4.97 -1.38
CA ASN A 90 12.17 6.07 -0.54
C ASN A 90 11.08 6.56 0.42
N ILE A 91 9.83 6.68 -0.04
CA ILE A 91 8.71 7.08 0.82
C ILE A 91 8.50 6.03 1.93
N ILE A 92 8.49 4.73 1.60
CA ILE A 92 8.32 3.66 2.60
C ILE A 92 9.45 3.72 3.64
N ILE A 93 10.71 3.82 3.20
CA ILE A 93 11.87 3.93 4.09
C ILE A 93 11.73 5.13 5.03
N GLN A 94 11.39 6.30 4.50
CA GLN A 94 11.17 7.50 5.32
C GLN A 94 10.08 7.31 6.38
N LEU A 95 8.99 6.61 6.05
CA LEU A 95 7.92 6.32 7.00
C LEU A 95 8.38 5.40 8.13
N PHE A 96 9.14 4.35 7.85
CA PHE A 96 9.73 3.47 8.87
C PHE A 96 10.73 4.21 9.76
N GLN A 97 11.62 5.01 9.16
CA GLN A 97 12.59 5.83 9.89
C GLN A 97 11.91 6.84 10.82
N LYS A 98 10.83 7.50 10.35
CA LYS A 98 10.05 8.47 11.14
C LYS A 98 9.53 7.89 12.46
N ILE A 99 9.18 6.60 12.48
CA ILE A 99 8.70 5.91 13.68
C ILE A 99 9.77 5.06 14.37
N LYS A 100 11.04 5.16 13.94
CA LYS A 100 12.21 4.51 14.52
C LYS A 100 12.10 2.98 14.61
N ILE A 101 11.49 2.35 13.60
CA ILE A 101 11.42 0.89 13.49
C ILE A 101 12.31 0.41 12.34
N LYS A 102 12.90 -0.79 12.47
CA LYS A 102 13.70 -1.43 11.42
C LYS A 102 12.89 -1.47 10.11
N THR A 103 13.48 -0.94 9.05
CA THR A 103 12.89 -0.99 7.72
C THR A 103 13.20 -2.36 7.09
N PRO A 104 12.22 -3.05 6.47
CA PRO A 104 12.51 -4.26 5.71
C PRO A 104 13.40 -3.94 4.50
N GLN A 105 14.14 -4.95 4.02
CA GLN A 105 14.71 -4.92 2.68
C GLN A 105 13.57 -4.90 1.67
N ILE A 106 13.56 -3.88 0.80
CA ILE A 106 12.50 -3.67 -0.20
C ILE A 106 13.10 -3.81 -1.60
N SER A 107 12.54 -4.72 -2.38
CA SER A 107 12.76 -4.86 -3.82
C SER A 107 11.44 -4.78 -4.57
N PHE A 108 11.53 -4.58 -5.89
CA PHE A 108 10.38 -4.57 -6.80
C PHE A 108 10.62 -5.63 -7.87
N ASP A 109 9.59 -6.39 -8.18
CA ASP A 109 9.61 -7.39 -9.25
C ASP A 109 8.19 -7.63 -9.76
N THR A 110 8.05 -8.29 -10.91
CA THR A 110 6.73 -8.69 -11.42
C THR A 110 6.21 -9.87 -10.61
N ILE A 111 5.13 -9.65 -9.88
CA ILE A 111 4.46 -10.68 -9.09
C ILE A 111 3.43 -11.37 -9.98
N GLY A 112 3.73 -12.61 -10.34
CA GLY A 112 2.86 -13.40 -11.22
C GLY A 112 1.47 -13.66 -10.62
N LYS A 113 0.48 -13.84 -11.50
CA LYS A 113 -0.94 -14.10 -11.15
C LYS A 113 -1.17 -15.33 -10.25
N GLN A 114 -0.20 -16.24 -10.20
CA GLN A 114 -0.25 -17.44 -9.36
C GLN A 114 0.26 -17.22 -7.93
N SER A 115 0.86 -16.05 -7.66
CA SER A 115 1.39 -15.72 -6.34
C SER A 115 0.29 -15.67 -5.28
N ASN A 116 0.67 -15.94 -4.04
CA ASN A 116 -0.25 -15.88 -2.91
C ASN A 116 -0.71 -14.44 -2.62
N ALA A 117 0.14 -13.45 -2.88
CA ALA A 117 -0.20 -12.04 -2.71
C ALA A 117 -1.27 -11.60 -3.72
N HIS A 118 -1.08 -11.94 -5.01
CA HIS A 118 -2.04 -11.66 -6.07
C HIS A 118 -3.41 -12.28 -5.78
N LYS A 119 -3.42 -13.59 -5.47
CA LYS A 119 -4.64 -14.32 -5.12
C LYS A 119 -5.35 -13.68 -3.93
N ALA A 120 -4.63 -13.37 -2.87
CA ALA A 120 -5.19 -12.73 -1.68
C ALA A 120 -5.81 -11.35 -1.99
N ALA A 121 -5.12 -10.51 -2.77
CA ALA A 121 -5.62 -9.20 -3.16
C ALA A 121 -6.87 -9.31 -4.03
N LEU A 122 -6.86 -10.18 -5.04
CA LEU A 122 -7.96 -10.37 -5.98
C LEU A 122 -9.20 -11.00 -5.32
N GLU A 123 -9.03 -12.01 -4.48
CA GLU A 123 -10.13 -12.64 -3.74
C GLU A 123 -10.79 -11.65 -2.77
N ALA A 124 -9.98 -10.88 -2.03
CA ALA A 124 -10.48 -9.85 -1.14
C ALA A 124 -11.21 -8.74 -1.91
N PHE A 125 -10.69 -8.33 -3.07
CA PHE A 125 -11.35 -7.36 -3.94
C PHE A 125 -12.72 -7.84 -4.41
N ARG A 126 -12.86 -9.16 -4.65
CA ARG A 126 -14.12 -9.83 -5.01
C ARG A 126 -15.02 -10.14 -3.81
N GLY A 127 -14.63 -9.76 -2.58
CA GLY A 127 -15.39 -10.05 -1.36
C GLY A 127 -15.34 -11.51 -0.91
N LYS A 128 -14.45 -12.32 -1.47
CA LYS A 128 -14.30 -13.76 -1.15
C LYS A 128 -13.36 -14.03 0.02
N ARG A 129 -12.70 -13.00 0.55
CA ARG A 129 -11.70 -13.12 1.61
C ARG A 129 -11.89 -12.03 2.65
N LYS A 130 -11.65 -12.37 3.92
CA LYS A 130 -11.76 -11.44 5.05
C LYS A 130 -10.71 -10.34 4.93
N ILE A 131 -11.11 -9.12 5.30
CA ILE A 131 -10.23 -7.96 5.40
C ILE A 131 -9.67 -7.88 6.82
N ASP A 132 -8.35 -7.79 6.96
CA ASP A 132 -7.69 -7.70 8.27
C ASP A 132 -7.59 -6.25 8.74
N ILE A 133 -7.35 -5.31 7.82
CA ILE A 133 -7.20 -3.89 8.12
C ILE A 133 -8.12 -3.08 7.20
N THR A 134 -8.96 -2.23 7.77
CA THR A 134 -9.69 -1.20 7.02
C THR A 134 -9.11 0.17 7.32
N ILE A 135 -8.66 0.87 6.27
CA ILE A 135 -8.01 2.18 6.36
C ILE A 135 -9.00 3.30 6.06
N LYS A 136 -8.95 4.32 6.92
CA LYS A 136 -9.57 5.64 6.70
C LYS A 136 -8.56 6.61 6.11
N SER A 137 -9.04 7.56 5.30
CA SER A 137 -8.27 8.66 4.72
C SER A 137 -7.38 9.38 5.75
N LYS A 138 -7.92 9.68 6.94
CA LYS A 138 -7.20 10.32 8.04
C LYS A 138 -5.90 9.59 8.42
N GLN A 139 -5.92 8.26 8.47
CA GLN A 139 -4.74 7.48 8.85
C GLN A 139 -3.60 7.62 7.84
N VAL A 140 -3.91 7.78 6.55
CA VAL A 140 -2.90 8.01 5.51
C VAL A 140 -2.42 9.46 5.53
N LEU A 141 -3.32 10.42 5.74
CA LEU A 141 -2.96 11.83 5.86
C LEU A 141 -1.98 12.07 7.03
N GLU A 142 -2.23 11.48 8.20
CA GLU A 142 -1.38 11.65 9.37
C GLU A 142 0.08 11.20 9.16
N LEU A 143 0.34 10.30 8.19
CA LEU A 143 1.69 9.90 7.83
C LEU A 143 2.53 11.09 7.30
N PHE A 144 1.89 11.95 6.52
CA PHE A 144 2.55 13.03 5.78
C PHE A 144 2.35 14.42 6.37
N TYR A 145 1.38 14.60 7.27
CA TYR A 145 0.95 15.92 7.74
C TYR A 145 0.98 16.14 9.26
N ARG A 146 1.62 15.26 10.04
CA ARG A 146 1.88 15.60 11.44
C ARG A 146 2.86 16.77 11.53
N LYS A 147 2.32 17.94 11.92
CA LYS A 147 3.04 19.02 12.61
C LYS A 147 3.75 18.46 13.84
#